data_AF-A0A2K1I291-F1
#
_entry.id   AF-A0A2K1I291-F1
#
_cell.length_a   1.000
_cell.length_b   1.000
_cell.length_c   1.000
_cell.angle_alpha   90.00
_cell.angle_beta   90.00
_cell.angle_gamma   90.00
#
_symmetry.space_group_name_H-M   'P 1'
#
loop_
_entity.id
_entity.type
_entity.pdbx_description
1 polymer ?
#
loop_
_entity_poly.entity_id
_entity_poly.type
_entity_poly.pdbx_seq_one_letter_code
_entity_poly.pdbx_strand_id
1 'polypeptide(L)' 'MPKIRYDLEDMRDNSANFPKEVKFLMHKYGCARRDIVIDSQHPCGEDVIFIRGKWEGYLDESFYDEFDGL' A
#
# COMPACT_ATOMS: atom_id res chain seq x y z
N MET A 1 -10.13 11.35 -13.80
CA MET A 1 -9.34 10.13 -13.97
C MET A 1 -10.23 8.94 -13.68
N PRO A 2 -10.32 7.93 -14.56
CA PRO A 2 -11.13 6.75 -14.28
C PRO A 2 -10.52 6.03 -13.07
N LYS A 3 -11.32 5.82 -12.03
CA LYS A 3 -10.92 5.05 -10.84
C LYS A 3 -10.89 3.59 -11.24
N ILE A 4 -9.71 3.08 -11.61
CA ILE A 4 -9.47 1.65 -11.72
C ILE A 4 -9.76 1.08 -10.33
N ARG A 5 -10.87 0.35 -10.22
CA ARG A 5 -11.18 -0.45 -9.03
C ARG A 5 -10.62 -1.82 -9.34
N TYR A 6 -9.55 -2.19 -8.66
CA TYR A 6 -9.08 -3.57 -8.67
C TYR A 6 -10.10 -4.40 -7.88
N ASP A 7 -10.47 -5.56 -8.40
CA ASP A 7 -11.29 -6.50 -7.65
C ASP A 7 -10.49 -6.96 -6.42
N LEU A 8 -11.15 -7.00 -5.26
CA LEU A 8 -10.51 -7.36 -4.00
C LEU A 8 -9.93 -8.78 -4.03
N GLU A 9 -10.41 -9.64 -4.93
CA GLU A 9 -9.95 -11.02 -5.14
C GLU A 9 -8.57 -11.10 -5.80
N ASP A 10 -8.17 -10.06 -6.54
CA ASP A 10 -6.87 -10.00 -7.20
C ASP A 10 -5.75 -9.43 -6.30
N MET A 11 -6.13 -8.78 -5.19
CA MET A 11 -5.17 -8.19 -4.26
C MET A 11 -4.57 -9.26 -3.35
N ARG A 12 -3.24 -9.37 -3.36
CA ARG A 12 -2.52 -10.26 -2.45
C ARG A 12 -1.98 -9.47 -1.26
N ASP A 13 -2.56 -9.67 -0.08
CA ASP A 13 -2.04 -8.98 1.12
C ASP A 13 -0.72 -9.60 1.60
N ASN A 14 0.39 -8.95 1.23
CA ASN A 14 1.73 -9.22 1.71
C ASN A 14 2.21 -8.20 2.76
N SER A 15 1.35 -7.31 3.25
CA SER A 15 1.73 -6.23 4.18
C SER A 15 2.23 -6.71 5.55
N ALA A 16 2.07 -8.00 5.88
CA ALA A 16 2.76 -8.61 7.02
C ALA A 16 4.30 -8.55 6.92
N ASN A 17 4.84 -8.48 5.70
CA ASN A 17 6.28 -8.36 5.44
C ASN A 17 6.80 -6.92 5.60
N PHE A 18 5.90 -5.93 5.74
CA PHE A 18 6.22 -4.50 5.75
C PHE A 18 5.68 -3.80 7.02
N PRO A 19 6.07 -4.24 8.23
CA PRO A 19 5.45 -3.79 9.47
C PRO A 19 5.70 -2.30 9.77
N LYS A 20 6.81 -1.72 9.29
CA LYS A 20 7.14 -0.31 9.52
C LYS A 20 6.33 0.60 8.61
N GLU A 21 6.29 0.26 7.33
CA GLU A 21 5.56 0.92 6.26
C GLU A 21 4.07 0.94 6.57
N VAL A 22 3.53 -0.19 7.01
CA VAL A 22 2.16 -0.29 7.49
C VAL A 22 1.89 0.67 8.65
N LYS A 23 2.78 0.74 9.64
CA LYS A 23 2.60 1.64 10.79
C LYS A 23 2.61 3.11 10.37
N PHE A 24 3.46 3.46 9.41
CA PHE A 24 3.50 4.78 8.80
C PHE A 24 2.21 5.08 8.03
N LEU A 25 1.77 4.17 7.15
CA LEU A 25 0.53 4.30 6.39
C LEU A 25 -0.71 4.44 7.29
N MET A 26 -0.75 3.72 8.42
CA MET A 26 -1.81 3.88 9.42
C MET A 26 -1.87 5.31 9.97
N HIS A 27 -0.72 5.93 10.26
CA HIS A 27 -0.65 7.32 10.72
C HIS A 27 -1.00 8.30 9.60
N LYS A 28 -0.36 8.18 8.44
CA LYS A 28 -0.54 9.07 7.28
C LYS A 28 -2.00 9.13 6.82
N TYR A 29 -2.68 7.98 6.75
CA TYR A 29 -4.04 7.88 6.24
C TYR A 29 -5.13 7.79 7.33
N GLY A 30 -4.75 7.78 8.61
CA GLY A 30 -5.68 7.67 9.73
C GLY A 30 -6.57 6.42 9.62
N CYS A 31 -5.99 5.27 9.34
CA CYS A 31 -6.72 4.03 9.04
C CYS A 31 -6.25 2.84 9.89
N ALA A 32 -7.07 1.79 9.95
CA ALA A 32 -6.73 0.57 10.67
C ALA A 32 -5.86 -0.34 9.79
N ARG A 33 -5.05 -1.22 10.40
CA ARG A 33 -4.23 -2.22 9.67
C ARG A 33 -5.01 -2.99 8.61
N ARG A 34 -6.24 -3.41 8.92
CA ARG A 34 -7.12 -4.17 8.01
C ARG A 34 -7.51 -3.41 6.75
N ASP A 35 -7.35 -2.08 6.76
CA ASP A 35 -7.65 -1.23 5.62
C ASP A 35 -6.45 -1.14 4.66
N ILE A 36 -5.29 -1.68 5.03
CA ILE A 36 -4.04 -1.59 4.27
C ILE A 36 -3.74 -2.95 3.64
N VAL A 37 -3.48 -2.92 2.35
CA VAL A 37 -2.95 -4.05 1.59
C VAL A 37 -1.70 -3.58 0.87
N ILE A 38 -0.63 -4.36 0.98
CA ILE A 38 0.59 -4.18 0.18
C ILE A 38 0.72 -5.44 -0.65
N ASP A 39 0.59 -5.30 -1.96
CA ASP A 39 0.74 -6.38 -2.91
C ASP A 39 2.14 -6.35 -3.49
N SER A 40 3.03 -7.15 -2.90
CA SER A 40 4.43 -7.28 -3.34
C SER A 40 4.59 -8.34 -4.44
N GLN A 41 3.48 -8.90 -4.92
CA GLN A 41 3.45 -9.88 -6.01
C GLN A 41 2.61 -9.38 -7.17
N HIS A 42 2.37 -8.07 -7.23
CA HIS A 42 1.51 -7.48 -8.22
C HIS A 42 2.10 -7.71 -9.63
N PRO A 43 1.28 -8.05 -10.64
CA PRO A 43 1.78 -8.36 -12.00
C PRO A 43 2.58 -7.24 -12.69
N CYS A 44 2.53 -6.02 -12.16
CA CYS A 44 3.35 -4.91 -12.67
C CYS A 44 4.82 -4.98 -12.26
N GLY A 45 5.18 -5.87 -11.33
CA GLY A 45 6.56 -6.05 -10.85
C GLY A 45 7.00 -5.11 -9.73
N GLU A 46 6.08 -4.30 -9.21
CA GLU A 46 6.32 -3.33 -8.14
C GLU A 46 5.47 -3.67 -6.91
N ASP A 47 5.90 -3.21 -5.73
CA ASP A 47 5.14 -3.33 -4.50
C ASP A 47 4.03 -2.28 -4.46
N VAL A 48 2.76 -2.71 -4.54
CA VAL A 48 1.62 -1.81 -4.72
C VAL A 48 0.87 -1.58 -3.40
N ILE A 49 0.58 -0.32 -3.08
CA ILE A 49 -0.14 0.07 -1.87
C ILE A 49 -1.61 0.30 -2.18
N PHE A 50 -2.47 -0.38 -1.42
CA PHE A 50 -3.90 -0.14 -1.42
C PHE A 50 -4.40 0.26 -0.03
N ILE A 51 -5.18 1.33 0.05
CA ILE A 51 -5.85 1.80 1.26
C ILE A 51 -7.36 1.76 1.04
N ARG A 52 -8.09 0.99 1.87
CA ARG A 52 -9.54 0.74 1.77
C ARG A 52 -9.94 0.28 0.35
N GLY A 53 -9.13 -0.58 -0.25
CA GLY A 53 -9.34 -1.12 -1.60
C GLY A 53 -9.10 -0.11 -2.74
N LYS A 54 -8.47 1.03 -2.46
CA LYS A 54 -8.07 2.01 -3.49
C LYS A 54 -6.56 2.00 -3.64
N TRP A 55 -6.10 2.05 -4.88
CA TRP A 55 -4.69 2.25 -5.18
C TRP A 55 -4.23 3.62 -4.69
N GLU A 56 -3.17 3.65 -3.87
CA GLU A 56 -2.60 4.87 -3.30
C GLU A 56 -1.15 5.12 -3.71
N GLY A 57 -0.50 4.16 -4.40
CA GLY A 57 0.86 4.33 -4.89
C GLY A 57 1.67 3.04 -4.86
N TYR A 58 2.99 3.20 -4.89
CA TYR A 58 3.98 2.14 -4.83
C TYR A 58 4.86 2.31 -3.59
N LEU A 59 5.52 1.22 -3.22
CA LEU A 59 6.53 1.16 -2.17
C LEU A 59 7.91 1.43 -2.82
N ASP A 60 8.11 2.66 -3.29
CA ASP A 60 9.26 3.09 -4.10
C ASP A 60 10.18 4.08 -3.36
N GLU A 61 11.23 4.57 -4.02
CA GLU A 61 12.15 5.56 -3.45
C GLU A 61 11.42 6.82 -2.95
N SER A 62 10.38 7.29 -3.65
CA SER A 62 9.63 8.47 -3.23
C SER A 62 8.82 8.22 -1.96
N PHE A 63 8.27 7.01 -1.79
CA PHE A 63 7.66 6.58 -0.53
C PHE A 63 8.69 6.59 0.61
N TYR A 64 9.88 6.02 0.38
CA TYR A 64 10.91 5.93 1.42
C TYR A 64 11.52 7.28 1.79
N ASP A 65 11.65 8.21 0.84
CA ASP A 65 12.04 9.60 1.12
C ASP A 65 11.05 10.30 2.07
N GLU A 66 9.74 10.07 1.89
CA GLU A 66 8.71 10.58 2.81
C GLU A 66 8.71 9.84 4.15
N PHE A 67 8.97 8.53 4.13
CA PHE A 67 9.03 7.69 5.32
C PHE A 67 10.20 8.05 6.24
N ASP A 68 11.40 8.25 5.68
CA ASP A 68 12.62 8.59 6.43
C ASP A 68 12.68 10.07 6.83
N GLY A 69 11.88 10.93 6.20
CA GLY A 69 11.75 12.35 6.53
C GLY A 69 10.92 12.66 7.78
N LEU A 70 10.38 11.65 8.45
CA LEU A 70 9.46 11.73 9.61
C LEU A 70 10.08 11.12 10.89
#